data_AF-A0AAX4P233-F1
#
_entry.id   AF-A0AAX4P233-F1
#
_cell.length_a   1.000
_cell.length_b   1.000
_cell.length_c   1.000
_cell.angle_alpha   90.00
_cell.angle_beta   90.00
_cell.angle_gamma   90.00
#
_symmetry.space_group_name_H-M   'P 1'
#
loop_
_entity.id
_entity.type
_entity.pdbx_description
1 polymer ?
#
loop_
_entity_poly.entity_id
_entity_poly.type
_entity_poly.pdbx_seq_one_letter_code
_entity_poly.pdbx_strand_id
1 'polypeptide(L)'
;MMNVTGQITGQITKFAAKRQRDAITSRMKDSMSFQTSKVDWEDYNYPPLLQIIHFSIDDIEDPQAKSAVRWAHSSYRLLCFACLFNIAATLVLVSSGAKGSFLNILYAIFNFIILSLVGLYSFYNAYKGLATNNMSMSMKYILIQCLAIVFMVVSVSAYGANFNGLGSLRKAKQASARLKDMWVAWVIIESVLWLINLCVAIYSVYKVQQNRREGRPTAFPLTQNPGPGRA
;
A
#
# COMPACT_ATOMS: atom_id res chain seq x y z
N MET A 1 -38.52 -37.93 -53.93
CA MET A 1 -38.74 -38.04 -52.46
C MET A 1 -37.72 -37.14 -51.79
N MET A 2 -38.16 -35.98 -51.29
CA MET A 2 -37.29 -34.94 -50.74
C MET A 2 -36.88 -35.27 -49.29
N ASN A 3 -35.64 -34.93 -48.98
CA ASN A 3 -34.89 -35.32 -47.78
C ASN A 3 -35.27 -34.43 -46.57
N VAL A 4 -36.43 -34.71 -45.95
CA VAL A 4 -37.01 -33.90 -44.85
C VAL A 4 -36.18 -33.96 -43.56
N THR A 5 -35.40 -35.03 -43.36
CA THR A 5 -34.67 -35.31 -42.12
C THR A 5 -33.52 -34.32 -41.87
N GLY A 6 -32.95 -33.70 -42.91
CA GLY A 6 -31.83 -32.75 -42.77
C GLY A 6 -32.25 -31.37 -42.24
N GLN A 7 -33.48 -30.92 -42.53
CA GLN A 7 -33.95 -29.58 -42.13
C GLN A 7 -34.31 -29.48 -40.64
N ILE A 8 -34.80 -30.56 -40.04
CA ILE A 8 -35.20 -30.58 -38.62
C ILE A 8 -33.97 -30.53 -37.70
N THR A 9 -32.91 -31.27 -38.03
CA THR A 9 -31.66 -31.31 -37.24
C THR A 9 -30.93 -29.95 -37.24
N GLY A 10 -31.01 -29.21 -38.33
CA GLY A 10 -30.41 -27.86 -38.45
C GLY A 10 -31.13 -26.78 -37.61
N GLN A 11 -32.41 -26.95 -37.30
CA GLN A 11 -33.13 -26.01 -36.44
C GLN A 11 -32.86 -26.27 -34.95
N ILE A 12 -32.78 -27.53 -34.53
CA ILE A 12 -32.53 -27.90 -33.12
C ILE A 12 -31.16 -27.39 -32.64
N THR A 13 -30.13 -27.48 -33.48
CA THR A 13 -28.77 -27.01 -33.16
C THR A 13 -28.68 -25.50 -32.99
N LYS A 14 -29.44 -24.72 -33.76
CA LYS A 14 -29.49 -23.24 -33.64
C LYS A 14 -30.14 -22.78 -32.32
N PHE A 15 -31.16 -23.49 -31.84
CA PHE A 15 -31.81 -23.18 -30.56
C PHE A 15 -30.92 -23.48 -29.36
N ALA A 16 -30.16 -24.58 -29.39
CA ALA A 16 -29.22 -24.93 -28.33
C ALA A 16 -28.08 -23.90 -28.19
N ALA A 17 -27.49 -23.47 -29.32
CA ALA A 17 -26.43 -22.46 -29.32
C ALA A 17 -26.90 -21.09 -28.81
N LYS A 18 -28.15 -20.69 -29.13
CA LYS A 18 -28.73 -19.43 -28.63
C LYS A 18 -28.92 -19.46 -27.11
N ARG A 19 -29.46 -20.55 -26.56
CA ARG A 19 -29.63 -20.70 -25.10
C ARG A 19 -28.30 -20.68 -24.35
N GLN A 20 -27.24 -21.28 -24.90
CA GLN A 20 -25.92 -21.21 -24.27
C GLN A 20 -25.35 -19.79 -24.27
N ARG A 21 -25.48 -19.03 -25.36
CA ARG A 21 -25.07 -17.63 -25.38
C ARG A 21 -25.87 -16.80 -24.37
N ASP A 22 -27.19 -16.91 -24.37
CA ASP A 22 -28.04 -16.15 -23.45
C ASP A 22 -27.75 -16.51 -21.98
N ALA A 23 -27.43 -17.78 -21.68
CA ALA A 23 -26.99 -18.21 -20.35
C ALA A 23 -25.61 -17.66 -19.97
N ILE A 24 -24.67 -17.56 -20.91
CA ILE A 24 -23.35 -16.93 -20.68
C ILE A 24 -23.51 -15.42 -20.49
N THR A 25 -24.33 -14.75 -21.31
CA THR A 25 -24.56 -13.31 -21.23
C THR A 25 -25.31 -12.92 -19.96
N SER A 26 -26.31 -13.70 -19.53
CA SER A 26 -26.99 -13.48 -18.23
C SER A 26 -26.04 -13.70 -17.07
N ARG A 27 -25.25 -14.79 -17.05
CA ARG A 27 -24.22 -15.00 -16.02
C ARG A 27 -23.18 -13.88 -16.03
N MET A 28 -22.80 -13.36 -17.19
CA MET A 28 -21.88 -12.21 -17.30
C MET A 28 -22.54 -10.92 -16.78
N LYS A 29 -23.81 -10.69 -17.08
CA LYS A 29 -24.55 -9.50 -16.62
C LYS A 29 -24.79 -9.55 -15.12
N ASP A 30 -25.13 -10.72 -14.57
CA ASP A 30 -25.29 -10.92 -13.14
C ASP A 30 -23.94 -10.76 -12.43
N SER A 31 -22.86 -11.31 -12.98
CA SER A 31 -21.48 -11.09 -12.51
C SER A 31 -21.01 -9.63 -12.62
N MET A 32 -21.59 -8.84 -13.53
CA MET A 32 -21.31 -7.40 -13.67
C MET A 32 -22.20 -6.54 -12.77
N SER A 33 -23.39 -7.05 -12.38
CA SER A 33 -24.33 -6.36 -11.50
C SER A 33 -24.09 -6.63 -10.01
N PHE A 34 -23.35 -7.70 -9.68
CA PHE A 34 -22.82 -7.93 -8.35
C PHE A 34 -21.74 -6.87 -8.05
N GLN A 35 -22.18 -5.81 -7.37
CA GLN A 35 -21.38 -5.05 -6.42
C GLN A 35 -20.21 -4.24 -7.00
N THR A 36 -20.51 -3.30 -7.89
CA THR A 36 -19.85 -2.00 -7.72
C THR A 36 -20.52 -1.33 -6.53
N SER A 37 -20.09 -1.69 -5.31
CA SER A 37 -20.26 -0.77 -4.19
C SER A 37 -19.77 0.59 -4.70
N LYS A 38 -20.66 1.57 -4.73
CA LYS A 38 -20.38 2.88 -5.31
C LYS A 38 -19.47 3.61 -4.32
N VAL A 39 -18.22 3.18 -4.24
CA VAL A 39 -17.18 3.80 -3.42
C VAL A 39 -17.03 5.22 -3.91
N ASP A 40 -17.28 6.18 -3.02
CA ASP A 40 -17.09 7.59 -3.32
C ASP A 40 -15.61 7.95 -3.17
N TRP A 41 -14.85 7.81 -4.25
CA TRP A 41 -13.42 8.09 -4.26
C TRP A 41 -13.06 9.56 -3.97
N GLU A 42 -14.05 10.46 -4.00
CA GLU A 42 -13.89 11.88 -3.70
C GLU A 42 -14.17 12.23 -2.23
N ASP A 43 -14.55 11.25 -1.38
CA ASP A 43 -14.65 11.44 0.07
C ASP A 43 -13.25 11.43 0.72
N TYR A 44 -12.51 12.53 0.58
CA TYR A 44 -11.18 12.68 1.12
C TYR A 44 -11.21 12.76 2.66
N ASN A 45 -10.78 11.69 3.33
CA ASN A 45 -10.92 11.54 4.78
C ASN A 45 -9.61 11.12 5.50
N TYR A 46 -8.53 10.85 4.76
CA TYR A 46 -7.28 10.31 5.29
C TYR A 46 -6.02 10.95 4.67
N PRO A 47 -4.89 11.09 5.40
CA PRO A 47 -4.77 10.90 6.84
C PRO A 47 -5.55 11.96 7.61
N PRO A 48 -5.89 11.73 8.88
CA PRO A 48 -6.60 12.72 9.69
C PRO A 48 -5.88 14.08 9.63
N LEU A 49 -6.66 15.16 9.65
CA LEU A 49 -6.21 16.56 9.50
C LEU A 49 -5.79 16.97 8.08
N LEU A 50 -5.18 16.09 7.28
CA LEU A 50 -4.75 16.44 5.92
C LEU A 50 -5.79 16.10 4.85
N GLN A 51 -6.58 15.03 5.04
CA GLN A 51 -7.68 14.65 4.15
C GLN A 51 -7.28 14.66 2.67
N ILE A 52 -6.25 13.89 2.31
CA ILE A 52 -5.63 13.89 0.97
C ILE A 52 -6.16 12.74 0.10
N ILE A 53 -6.58 11.64 0.73
CA ILE A 53 -7.10 10.45 0.06
C ILE A 53 -8.38 9.97 0.76
N HIS A 54 -9.22 9.28 0.00
CA HIS A 54 -10.28 8.44 0.55
C HIS A 54 -9.71 7.13 1.08
N PHE A 55 -10.09 6.72 2.29
CA PHE A 55 -9.80 5.40 2.84
C PHE A 55 -10.93 4.91 3.76
N SER A 56 -11.61 3.84 3.36
CA SER A 56 -12.49 3.06 4.22
C SER A 56 -12.19 1.56 4.06
N ILE A 57 -12.01 0.85 5.17
CA ILE A 57 -11.75 -0.59 5.13
C ILE A 57 -12.97 -1.38 4.65
N ASP A 58 -14.15 -0.79 4.72
CA ASP A 58 -15.41 -1.42 4.35
C ASP A 58 -15.69 -1.38 2.85
N ASP A 59 -14.89 -0.62 2.09
CA ASP A 59 -14.93 -0.60 0.62
C ASP A 59 -14.41 -1.90 -0.01
N ILE A 60 -13.79 -2.76 0.80
CA ILE A 60 -13.23 -4.04 0.35
C ILE A 60 -14.14 -5.16 0.84
N GLU A 61 -14.76 -5.91 -0.06
CA GLU A 61 -15.68 -6.97 0.37
C GLU A 61 -14.96 -8.23 0.88
N ASP A 62 -13.83 -8.59 0.27
CA ASP A 62 -13.06 -9.78 0.61
C ASP A 62 -12.34 -9.63 1.97
N PRO A 63 -12.65 -10.46 2.99
CA PRO A 63 -12.00 -10.41 4.29
C PRO A 63 -10.47 -10.59 4.24
N GLN A 64 -9.96 -11.38 3.28
CA GLN A 64 -8.53 -11.60 3.14
C GLN A 64 -7.83 -10.36 2.57
N ALA A 65 -8.46 -9.67 1.63
CA ALA A 65 -8.00 -8.39 1.11
C ALA A 65 -8.07 -7.28 2.19
N LYS A 66 -9.14 -7.23 3.01
CA LYS A 66 -9.20 -6.34 4.19
C LYS A 66 -8.01 -6.57 5.11
N SER A 67 -7.68 -7.83 5.40
CA SER A 67 -6.51 -8.18 6.20
C SER A 67 -5.21 -7.67 5.58
N ALA A 68 -5.01 -7.88 4.27
CA ALA A 68 -3.82 -7.40 3.56
C ALA A 68 -3.66 -5.87 3.65
N VAL A 69 -4.75 -5.11 3.47
CA VAL A 69 -4.74 -3.64 3.60
C VAL A 69 -4.44 -3.19 5.03
N ARG A 70 -4.98 -3.87 6.05
CA ARG A 70 -4.64 -3.58 7.46
C ARG A 70 -3.15 -3.77 7.75
N TRP A 71 -2.52 -4.78 7.18
CA TRP A 71 -1.07 -5.00 7.30
C TRP A 71 -0.26 -3.93 6.57
N ALA A 72 -0.64 -3.56 5.35
CA ALA A 72 -0.02 -2.46 4.61
C ALA A 72 -0.14 -1.12 5.36
N HIS A 73 -1.32 -0.82 5.90
CA HIS A 73 -1.56 0.35 6.75
C HIS A 73 -0.74 0.34 8.02
N SER A 74 -0.59 -0.83 8.65
CA SER A 74 0.22 -0.97 9.86
C SER A 74 1.70 -0.76 9.58
N SER A 75 2.22 -1.24 8.43
CA SER A 75 3.58 -0.90 7.99
C SER A 75 3.76 0.60 7.78
N TYR A 76 2.80 1.27 7.13
CA TYR A 76 2.83 2.72 6.95
C TYR A 76 2.86 3.47 8.29
N ARG A 77 2.00 3.10 9.25
CA ARG A 77 1.98 3.73 10.57
C ARG A 77 3.27 3.49 11.35
N LEU A 78 3.83 2.29 11.30
CA LEU A 78 5.12 1.97 11.91
C LEU A 78 6.27 2.77 11.28
N LEU A 79 6.25 2.97 9.96
CA LEU A 79 7.21 3.83 9.26
C LEU A 79 7.13 5.27 9.78
N CYS A 80 5.93 5.86 9.82
CA CYS A 80 5.73 7.20 10.37
C CYS A 80 6.19 7.30 11.82
N PHE A 81 5.85 6.30 12.64
CA PHE A 81 6.24 6.25 14.04
C PHE A 81 7.77 6.14 14.22
N ALA A 82 8.44 5.28 13.45
CA ALA A 82 9.90 5.16 13.48
C ALA A 82 10.59 6.47 13.08
N CYS A 83 10.08 7.17 12.07
CA CYS A 83 10.59 8.48 11.66
C CYS A 83 10.36 9.56 12.73
N LEU A 84 9.18 9.60 13.37
CA LEU A 84 8.92 10.52 14.49
C LEU A 84 9.82 10.22 15.69
N PHE A 85 10.00 8.94 16.01
CA PHE A 85 10.92 8.50 17.06
C PHE A 85 12.36 8.94 16.75
N ASN A 86 12.82 8.81 15.50
CA ASN A 86 14.13 9.27 15.07
C ASN A 86 14.30 10.80 15.21
N ILE A 87 13.26 11.59 14.91
CA ILE A 87 13.27 13.05 15.17
C ILE A 87 13.44 13.32 16.66
N ALA A 88 12.63 12.69 17.52
CA ALA A 88 12.69 12.87 18.97
C ALA A 88 14.06 12.45 19.54
N ALA A 89 14.59 11.30 19.10
CA ALA A 89 15.92 10.79 19.43
C ALA A 89 17.02 11.79 19.08
N THR A 90 16.95 12.34 17.86
CA THR A 90 17.92 13.31 17.36
C THR A 90 17.86 14.61 18.15
N LEU A 91 16.66 15.11 18.48
CA LEU A 91 16.50 16.30 19.32
C LEU A 91 17.12 16.12 20.71
N VAL A 92 16.89 14.97 21.36
CA VAL A 92 17.48 14.67 22.67
C VAL A 92 19.00 14.61 22.57
N LEU A 93 19.56 13.91 21.58
CA LEU A 93 21.01 13.81 21.38
C LEU A 93 21.66 15.18 21.14
N VAL A 94 21.02 16.02 20.33
CA VAL A 94 21.46 17.39 20.05
C VAL A 94 21.43 18.25 21.31
N SER A 95 20.31 18.25 22.03
CA SER A 95 20.17 19.02 23.28
C SER A 95 21.18 18.61 24.35
N SER A 96 21.67 17.37 24.28
CA SER A 96 22.66 16.82 25.20
C SER A 96 24.12 17.09 24.78
N GLY A 97 24.34 17.90 23.74
CA GLY A 97 25.66 18.42 23.35
C GLY A 97 26.39 17.63 22.27
N ALA A 98 25.71 16.78 21.50
CA ALA A 98 26.33 16.08 20.37
C ALA A 98 26.77 17.06 19.26
N LYS A 99 28.01 16.96 18.76
CA LYS A 99 28.53 17.82 17.68
C LYS A 99 27.79 17.57 16.35
N GLY A 100 27.59 18.62 15.54
CA GLY A 100 26.90 18.53 14.24
C GLY A 100 25.37 18.69 14.30
N SER A 101 24.88 19.34 15.34
CA SER A 101 23.52 19.19 15.86
C SER A 101 22.37 19.57 14.92
N PHE A 102 22.42 20.74 14.28
CA PHE A 102 21.26 21.27 13.56
C PHE A 102 20.94 20.52 12.26
N LEU A 103 21.97 20.18 11.47
CA LEU A 103 21.78 19.46 10.20
C LEU A 103 21.11 18.10 10.39
N ASN A 104 21.46 17.38 11.46
CA ASN A 104 20.87 16.06 11.75
C ASN A 104 19.37 16.15 12.02
N ILE A 105 18.92 17.20 12.72
CA ILE A 105 17.49 17.44 12.97
C ILE A 105 16.78 17.70 11.64
N LEU A 106 17.35 18.56 10.78
CA LEU A 106 16.79 18.81 9.46
C LEU A 106 16.69 17.52 8.63
N TYR A 107 17.74 16.70 8.60
CA TYR A 107 17.72 15.41 7.91
C TYR A 107 16.62 14.49 8.45
N ALA A 108 16.44 14.41 9.77
CA ALA A 108 15.38 13.60 10.37
C ALA A 108 13.97 14.09 9.97
N ILE A 109 13.77 15.42 9.93
CA ILE A 109 12.50 16.04 9.49
C ILE A 109 12.24 15.77 8.00
N PHE A 110 13.23 15.97 7.13
CA PHE A 110 13.09 15.68 5.70
C PHE A 110 12.82 14.20 5.45
N ASN A 111 13.51 13.30 6.17
CA ASN A 111 13.23 11.87 6.08
C ASN A 111 11.80 11.55 6.49
N PHE A 112 11.27 12.15 7.56
CA PHE A 112 9.87 11.97 7.94
C PHE A 112 8.91 12.43 6.83
N ILE A 113 9.12 13.62 6.26
CA ILE A 113 8.25 14.15 5.20
C ILE A 113 8.28 13.25 3.97
N ILE A 114 9.48 12.94 3.46
CA ILE A 114 9.63 12.15 2.23
C ILE A 114 9.10 10.72 2.43
N LEU A 115 9.53 10.04 3.49
CA LEU A 115 9.15 8.65 3.73
C LEU A 115 7.67 8.51 4.09
N SER A 116 7.07 9.49 4.78
CA SER A 116 5.63 9.46 5.06
C SER A 116 4.80 9.68 3.80
N LEU A 117 5.20 10.56 2.88
CA LEU A 117 4.49 10.74 1.60
C LEU A 117 4.62 9.52 0.70
N VAL A 118 5.84 8.97 0.55
CA VAL A 118 6.06 7.74 -0.22
C VAL A 118 5.32 6.55 0.41
N GLY A 119 5.35 6.43 1.73
CA GLY A 119 4.63 5.41 2.48
C GLY A 119 3.12 5.52 2.30
N LEU A 120 2.57 6.74 2.34
CA LEU A 120 1.14 7.00 2.11
C LEU A 120 0.74 6.61 0.70
N TYR A 121 1.54 7.00 -0.30
CA TYR A 121 1.31 6.65 -1.70
C TYR A 121 1.39 5.13 -1.93
N SER A 122 2.37 4.46 -1.33
CA SER A 122 2.49 2.99 -1.34
C SER A 122 1.22 2.35 -0.76
N PHE A 123 0.84 2.72 0.45
CA PHE A 123 -0.36 2.25 1.12
C PHE A 123 -1.64 2.47 0.30
N TYR A 124 -1.80 3.67 -0.30
CA TYR A 124 -2.96 3.97 -1.14
C TYR A 124 -3.05 3.04 -2.35
N ASN A 125 -1.92 2.71 -2.99
CA ASN A 125 -1.90 1.76 -4.10
C ASN A 125 -2.26 0.33 -3.66
N ALA A 126 -1.88 -0.10 -2.45
CA ALA A 126 -2.32 -1.38 -1.91
C ALA A 126 -3.84 -1.38 -1.68
N TYR A 127 -4.33 -0.34 -1.01
CA TYR A 127 -5.74 -0.14 -0.68
C TYR A 127 -6.61 -0.10 -1.94
N LYS A 128 -6.36 0.88 -2.81
CA LYS A 128 -7.16 1.08 -4.02
C LYS A 128 -7.02 -0.09 -4.99
N GLY A 129 -5.83 -0.67 -5.11
CA GLY A 129 -5.60 -1.85 -5.94
C GLY A 129 -6.45 -3.05 -5.51
N LEU A 130 -6.54 -3.30 -4.20
CA LEU A 130 -7.36 -4.39 -3.67
C LEU A 130 -8.87 -4.08 -3.68
N ALA A 131 -9.28 -2.84 -3.37
CA ALA A 131 -10.68 -2.42 -3.41
C ALA A 131 -11.26 -2.46 -4.83
N THR A 132 -10.47 -2.10 -5.85
CA THR A 132 -10.91 -2.07 -7.26
C THR A 132 -10.53 -3.31 -8.07
N ASN A 133 -9.89 -4.30 -7.44
CA ASN A 133 -9.27 -5.44 -8.12
C ASN A 133 -8.31 -5.02 -9.27
N ASN A 134 -7.63 -3.87 -9.13
CA ASN A 134 -6.71 -3.33 -10.12
C ASN A 134 -5.28 -3.83 -9.85
N MET A 135 -4.88 -4.86 -10.62
CA MET A 135 -3.55 -5.47 -10.51
C MET A 135 -2.39 -4.47 -10.71
N SER A 136 -2.54 -3.47 -11.58
CA SER A 136 -1.48 -2.48 -11.83
C SER A 136 -1.17 -1.66 -10.58
N MET A 137 -2.20 -1.26 -9.82
CA MET A 137 -2.02 -0.53 -8.57
C MET A 137 -1.40 -1.41 -7.48
N SER A 138 -1.89 -2.65 -7.31
CA SER A 138 -1.28 -3.59 -6.38
C SER A 138 0.20 -3.88 -6.71
N MET A 139 0.56 -3.93 -8.01
CA MET A 139 1.94 -4.06 -8.45
C MET A 139 2.80 -2.83 -8.13
N LYS A 140 2.27 -1.62 -8.28
CA LYS A 140 2.95 -0.39 -7.86
C LYS A 140 3.26 -0.42 -6.37
N TYR A 141 2.29 -0.85 -5.54
CA TYR A 141 2.53 -1.06 -4.12
C TYR A 141 3.68 -2.04 -3.87
N ILE A 142 3.64 -3.23 -4.47
CA ILE A 142 4.68 -4.26 -4.27
C ILE A 142 6.05 -3.71 -4.64
N LEU A 143 6.17 -3.03 -5.79
CA LEU A 143 7.44 -2.46 -6.25
C LEU A 143 7.98 -1.42 -5.25
N ILE A 144 7.15 -0.47 -4.85
CA ILE A 144 7.54 0.61 -3.91
C ILE A 144 7.88 0.03 -2.55
N GLN A 145 7.09 -0.93 -2.06
CA GLN A 145 7.30 -1.56 -0.77
C GLN A 145 8.55 -2.44 -0.75
N CYS A 146 8.87 -3.14 -1.83
CA CYS A 146 10.15 -3.86 -1.97
C CYS A 146 11.34 -2.91 -1.92
N LEU A 147 11.26 -1.75 -2.59
CA LEU A 147 12.29 -0.72 -2.48
C LEU A 147 12.40 -0.17 -1.05
N ALA A 148 11.26 0.06 -0.38
CA ALA A 148 11.24 0.47 1.02
C ALA A 148 11.85 -0.58 1.96
N ILE A 149 11.63 -1.88 1.71
CA ILE A 149 12.25 -2.98 2.45
C ILE A 149 13.78 -2.93 2.31
N VAL A 150 14.30 -2.72 1.09
CA VAL A 150 15.75 -2.53 0.88
C VAL A 150 16.25 -1.34 1.68
N PHE A 151 15.54 -0.21 1.63
CA PHE A 151 15.88 0.96 2.45
C PHE A 151 15.88 0.64 3.94
N MET A 152 14.88 -0.08 4.47
CA MET A 152 14.83 -0.49 5.87
C MET A 152 16.02 -1.38 6.27
N VAL A 153 16.42 -2.32 5.41
CA VAL A 153 17.62 -3.15 5.65
C VAL A 153 18.87 -2.28 5.72
N VAL A 154 19.03 -1.32 4.81
CA VAL A 154 20.13 -0.36 4.82
C VAL A 154 20.07 0.52 6.08
N SER A 155 18.89 1.00 6.45
CA SER A 155 18.65 1.80 7.66
C SER A 155 19.03 1.08 8.95
N VAL A 156 18.81 -0.24 9.05
CA VAL A 156 19.20 -1.06 10.19
C VAL A 156 20.71 -1.33 10.21
N SER A 157 21.30 -1.61 9.04
CA SER A 157 22.67 -2.17 8.93
C SER A 157 23.76 -1.13 8.66
N ALA A 158 23.49 -0.13 7.84
CA ALA A 158 24.49 0.79 7.32
C ALA A 158 24.78 1.94 8.29
N TYR A 159 26.07 2.22 8.45
CA TYR A 159 26.55 3.35 9.21
C TYR A 159 26.20 4.66 8.50
N GLY A 160 25.40 5.52 9.15
CA GLY A 160 25.06 6.84 8.65
C GLY A 160 23.83 6.93 7.76
N ALA A 161 23.20 5.81 7.39
CA ALA A 161 21.92 5.81 6.67
C ALA A 161 20.77 6.29 7.58
N ASN A 162 20.79 5.88 8.85
CA ASN A 162 20.00 6.47 9.93
C ASN A 162 20.94 6.94 11.05
N PHE A 163 20.50 7.95 11.80
CA PHE A 163 21.32 8.54 12.86
C PHE A 163 21.66 7.51 13.95
N ASN A 164 20.72 6.62 14.29
CA ASN A 164 20.91 5.58 15.31
C ASN A 164 20.68 4.14 14.81
N GLY A 165 21.05 3.83 13.56
CA GLY A 165 21.13 2.42 13.12
C GLY A 165 22.20 1.63 13.90
N LEU A 166 22.24 0.29 13.77
CA LEU A 166 23.21 -0.55 14.51
C LEU A 166 24.66 -0.16 14.26
N GLY A 167 24.98 0.36 13.06
CA GLY A 167 26.30 0.91 12.75
C GLY A 167 26.75 2.02 13.72
N SER A 168 25.81 2.79 14.27
CA SER A 168 26.09 3.88 15.22
C SER A 168 26.46 3.39 16.63
N LEU A 169 26.32 2.09 16.96
CA LEU A 169 26.72 1.55 18.27
C LEU A 169 28.18 1.84 18.61
N ARG A 170 29.08 1.81 17.63
CA ARG A 170 30.49 2.13 17.84
C ARG A 170 30.68 3.59 18.26
N LYS A 171 29.99 4.53 17.61
CA LYS A 171 29.99 5.96 17.96
C LYS A 171 29.40 6.19 19.35
N ALA A 172 28.26 5.56 19.63
CA ALA A 172 27.59 5.65 20.92
C ALA A 172 28.51 5.18 22.07
N LYS A 173 29.24 4.08 21.88
CA LYS A 173 30.21 3.56 22.85
C LYS A 173 31.42 4.47 23.10
N GLN A 174 31.77 5.32 22.13
CA GLN A 174 32.87 6.30 22.21
C GLN A 174 32.41 7.66 22.73
N ALA A 175 31.10 7.86 22.95
CA ALA A 175 30.57 9.09 23.52
C ALA A 175 31.00 9.28 24.98
N SER A 176 30.79 10.49 25.51
CA SER A 176 31.04 10.78 26.93
C SER A 176 30.22 9.83 27.82
N ALA A 177 30.74 9.52 29.02
CA ALA A 177 30.10 8.54 29.93
C ALA A 177 28.62 8.86 30.21
N ARG A 178 28.24 10.14 30.27
CA ARG A 178 26.86 10.59 30.49
C ARG A 178 25.93 10.33 29.30
N LEU A 179 26.46 10.34 28.07
CA LEU A 179 25.69 10.17 26.83
C LEU A 179 25.66 8.74 26.32
N LYS A 180 26.68 7.95 26.67
CA LYS A 180 26.91 6.61 26.13
C LYS A 180 25.70 5.70 26.31
N ASP A 181 25.22 5.53 27.53
CA ASP A 181 24.16 4.55 27.83
C ASP A 181 22.82 4.96 27.21
N MET A 182 22.53 6.27 27.27
CA MET A 182 21.40 6.88 26.59
C MET A 182 21.48 6.62 25.08
N TRP A 183 22.58 6.99 24.42
CA TRP A 183 22.69 6.81 22.97
C TRP A 183 22.62 5.33 22.56
N VAL A 184 23.26 4.43 23.31
CA VAL A 184 23.15 2.99 23.07
C VAL A 184 21.71 2.50 23.17
N ALA A 185 20.97 2.90 24.20
CA ALA A 185 19.56 2.53 24.35
C ALA A 185 18.71 3.01 23.17
N TRP A 186 18.91 4.25 22.70
CA TRP A 186 18.20 4.79 21.54
C TRP A 186 18.53 4.03 20.25
N VAL A 187 19.80 3.69 20.03
CA VAL A 187 20.22 2.87 18.88
C VAL A 187 19.51 1.51 18.88
N ILE A 188 19.42 0.87 20.06
CA ILE A 188 18.75 -0.43 20.19
C ILE A 188 17.24 -0.29 19.91
N ILE A 189 16.57 0.68 20.54
CA ILE A 189 15.12 0.90 20.38
C ILE A 189 14.79 1.21 18.91
N GLU A 190 15.53 2.12 18.28
CA GLU A 190 15.32 2.47 16.88
C GLU A 190 15.52 1.25 15.97
N SER A 191 16.58 0.47 16.19
CA SER A 191 16.85 -0.75 15.41
C SER A 191 15.74 -1.79 15.55
N VAL A 192 15.18 -1.96 16.75
CA VAL A 192 14.05 -2.86 17.00
C VAL A 192 12.79 -2.37 16.27
N LEU A 193 12.51 -1.06 16.30
CA LEU A 193 11.37 -0.48 15.56
C LEU A 193 11.48 -0.73 14.06
N TRP A 194 12.66 -0.49 13.48
CA TRP A 194 12.91 -0.76 12.07
C TRP A 194 12.79 -2.25 11.74
N LEU A 195 13.27 -3.14 12.60
CA LEU A 195 13.17 -4.59 12.41
C LEU A 195 11.71 -5.07 12.46
N ILE A 196 10.91 -4.59 13.42
CA ILE A 196 9.48 -4.89 13.48
C ILE A 196 8.79 -4.42 12.21
N ASN A 197 9.07 -3.18 11.78
CA ASN A 197 8.47 -2.65 10.54
C ASN A 197 8.92 -3.43 9.30
N LEU A 198 10.17 -3.88 9.25
CA LEU A 198 10.68 -4.73 8.17
C LEU A 198 9.90 -6.04 8.07
N CYS A 199 9.67 -6.73 9.21
CA CYS A 199 8.87 -7.95 9.23
C CYS A 199 7.42 -7.69 8.78
N VAL A 200 6.81 -6.61 9.27
CA VAL A 200 5.46 -6.19 8.90
C VAL A 200 5.36 -5.85 7.42
N ALA A 201 6.35 -5.16 6.86
CA ALA A 201 6.43 -4.80 5.44
C ALA A 201 6.57 -6.03 4.54
N ILE A 202 7.43 -6.98 4.91
CA ILE A 202 7.57 -8.25 4.17
C ILE A 202 6.23 -9.01 4.18
N TYR A 203 5.60 -9.10 5.35
CA TYR A 203 4.33 -9.79 5.48
C TYR A 203 3.20 -9.09 4.72
N SER A 204 3.16 -7.75 4.71
CA SER A 204 2.15 -7.00 3.96
C SER A 204 2.33 -7.17 2.44
N VAL A 205 3.57 -7.20 1.93
CA VAL A 205 3.85 -7.52 0.51
C VAL A 205 3.34 -8.92 0.18
N TYR A 206 3.66 -9.92 1.00
CA TYR A 206 3.16 -11.29 0.82
C TYR A 206 1.63 -11.34 0.78
N LYS A 207 0.95 -10.66 1.73
CA LYS A 207 -0.52 -10.65 1.80
C LYS A 207 -1.15 -9.93 0.61
N VAL A 208 -0.61 -8.78 0.17
CA VAL A 208 -1.12 -8.09 -1.02
C VAL A 208 -0.85 -8.92 -2.29
N GLN A 209 0.31 -9.56 -2.39
CA GLN A 209 0.65 -10.46 -3.49
C GLN A 209 -0.32 -11.65 -3.59
N GLN A 210 -0.71 -12.25 -2.45
CA GLN A 210 -1.63 -13.37 -2.40
C GLN A 210 -3.07 -12.97 -2.77
N ASN A 211 -3.47 -11.76 -2.41
CA ASN A 211 -4.85 -11.27 -2.54
C ASN A 211 -5.10 -10.43 -3.80
N ARG A 212 -4.05 -10.10 -4.56
CA ARG A 212 -4.22 -9.44 -5.84
C ARG A 212 -4.95 -10.40 -6.78
N ARG A 213 -6.07 -9.95 -7.34
CA ARG A 213 -6.80 -10.69 -8.38
C ARG A 213 -6.49 -10.03 -9.72
N GLU A 214 -6.37 -10.84 -10.76
CA GLU A 214 -6.39 -10.35 -12.14
C GLU A 214 -7.81 -9.89 -12.47
N GLY A 215 -8.21 -8.74 -11.93
CA GLY A 215 -9.34 -8.01 -12.49
C GLY A 215 -8.95 -7.60 -13.92
N ARG A 216 -9.88 -7.74 -14.87
CA ARG A 216 -9.69 -7.15 -16.21
C ARG A 216 -9.28 -5.69 -16.02
N PRO A 217 -8.30 -5.17 -16.76
CA PRO A 217 -7.92 -3.78 -16.67
C PRO A 217 -9.20 -2.95 -16.83
N THR A 218 -9.64 -2.33 -15.73
CA THR A 218 -10.71 -1.35 -15.78
C THR A 218 -10.12 -0.21 -16.58
N ALA A 219 -10.35 -0.23 -17.89
CA ALA A 219 -10.43 1.00 -18.64
C ALA A 219 -11.37 1.86 -17.82
N PHE A 220 -10.81 2.86 -17.12
CA PHE A 220 -11.62 3.90 -16.52
C PHE A 220 -12.64 4.26 -17.60
N PRO A 221 -13.95 4.14 -17.36
CA PRO A 221 -14.89 4.77 -18.26
C PRO A 221 -14.51 6.25 -18.17
N LEU A 222 -13.79 6.73 -19.18
CA LEU A 222 -13.61 8.15 -19.42
C LEU A 222 -15.01 8.69 -19.28
N THR A 223 -15.20 9.50 -18.24
CA THR A 223 -16.44 10.22 -17.92
C THR A 223 -17.21 10.39 -19.21
N GLN A 224 -18.30 9.63 -19.38
CA GLN A 224 -19.16 9.82 -20.54
C GLN A 224 -19.56 11.28 -20.45
N ASN A 225 -18.95 12.08 -21.32
CA ASN A 225 -19.16 13.51 -21.40
C ASN A 225 -20.68 13.64 -21.55
N PRO A 226 -21.41 14.24 -20.60
CA PRO A 226 -22.85 14.39 -20.75
C PRO A 226 -23.02 15.20 -22.02
N GLY A 227 -23.51 14.56 -23.07
CA GLY A 227 -23.66 15.18 -24.38
C GLY A 227 -24.42 16.49 -24.21
N PRO A 228 -24.12 17.51 -25.02
CA PRO A 228 -24.75 18.82 -24.88
C PRO A 228 -26.27 18.62 -24.89
N GLY A 229 -26.89 18.91 -23.74
CA GLY A 229 -28.33 18.91 -23.61
C GLY A 229 -28.88 19.79 -24.70
N ARG A 230 -29.67 19.19 -25.60
CA ARG A 230 -30.46 19.97 -26.56
C ARG A 230 -31.47 20.75 -25.74
N ALA A 231 -31.27 22.07 -25.72
CA ALA A 231 -32.27 23.05 -25.34
C ALA A 231 -33.46 23.01 -26.31
#